data_AF-A0A962FSG6-F1
#
_entry.id   AF-A0A962FSG6-F1
#
_cell.length_a   1.000
_cell.length_b   1.000
_cell.length_c   1.000
_cell.angle_alpha   90.00
_cell.angle_beta   90.00
_cell.angle_gamma   90.00
#
_symmetry.space_group_name_H-M   'P 1'
#
loop_
_entity.id
_entity.type
_entity.pdbx_description
1 polymer ?
#
loop_
_entity_poly.entity_id
_entity_poly.type
_entity_poly.pdbx_seq_one_letter_code
_entity_poly.pdbx_strand_id
1 'polypeptide(L)'
;MMHLVALFCLLFCCLSVPAWAQGSSSPAHVMEIFDQLPPDLQKEIIDEAIRVYDDCLAKDTYSQFHDCRCIGAKFFDARVLNGPTISQANLVFDIGGECVNQPGIAGLSYQECLDMLLLEPGDIEPVCTCYANDMAQSYARKPRADYRHIRQLAADSLIKCRRESP
;
A
#
# COMPACT_ATOMS: atom_id res chain seq x y z
N MET A 1 58.38 -7.52 1.68
CA MET A 1 57.27 -6.95 2.48
C MET A 1 56.07 -6.66 1.58
N MET A 2 55.40 -7.69 1.05
CA MET A 2 54.26 -7.45 0.13
C MET A 2 53.24 -8.60 0.05
N HIS A 3 53.20 -9.49 1.04
CA HIS A 3 52.30 -10.66 1.04
C HIS A 3 51.40 -10.79 2.28
N LEU A 4 51.41 -9.81 3.20
CA LEU A 4 50.69 -9.91 4.49
C LEU A 4 49.42 -9.05 4.60
N VAL A 5 49.06 -8.29 3.56
CA VAL A 5 47.90 -7.37 3.62
C VAL A 5 46.63 -7.98 3.02
N ALA A 6 46.74 -9.04 2.21
CA ALA A 6 45.59 -9.61 1.49
C ALA A 6 44.69 -10.52 2.35
N LEU A 7 45.15 -10.98 3.53
CA LEU A 7 44.39 -11.93 4.34
C LEU A 7 43.40 -11.27 5.32
N PHE A 8 43.48 -9.95 5.54
CA PHE A 8 42.65 -9.27 6.54
C PHE A 8 41.32 -8.72 5.99
N CYS A 9 41.14 -8.64 4.66
CA CYS A 9 39.88 -8.17 4.05
C CYS A 9 38.79 -9.24 3.94
N LEU A 10 39.11 -10.53 4.07
CA LEU A 10 38.14 -11.61 3.95
C LEU A 10 37.44 -11.98 5.27
N LEU A 11 37.89 -11.43 6.40
CA LEU A 11 37.37 -11.74 7.74
C LEU A 11 36.35 -10.72 8.27
N PHE A 12 36.13 -9.59 7.59
CA PHE A 12 35.26 -8.51 8.08
C PHE A 12 33.98 -8.25 7.26
N CYS A 13 33.72 -9.01 6.19
CA CYS A 13 32.51 -8.83 5.37
C CYS A 13 31.30 -9.69 5.79
N CYS A 14 31.40 -10.52 6.84
CA CYS A 14 30.34 -11.47 7.20
C CYS A 14 29.54 -11.13 8.48
N LEU A 15 29.79 -10.00 9.17
CA LEU A 15 29.20 -9.75 10.49
C LEU A 15 28.22 -8.56 10.58
N SER A 16 27.83 -7.95 9.46
CA SER A 16 26.74 -6.98 9.46
C SER A 16 25.59 -7.44 8.59
N VAL A 17 24.90 -8.50 9.03
CA VAL A 17 23.51 -8.68 8.65
C VAL A 17 22.76 -7.48 9.24
N PRO A 18 22.11 -6.63 8.43
CA PRO A 18 21.29 -5.57 8.99
C PRO A 18 20.20 -6.20 9.85
N ALA A 19 20.09 -5.76 11.10
CA ALA A 19 19.09 -6.21 12.09
C ALA A 19 17.65 -5.79 11.74
N TRP A 20 17.35 -5.61 10.45
CA TRP A 20 16.06 -5.14 9.93
C TRP A 20 15.32 -6.33 9.31
N ALA A 21 15.19 -7.41 10.09
CA ALA A 21 14.30 -8.53 9.80
C ALA A 21 13.23 -8.70 10.89
N GLN A 22 13.02 -7.65 11.71
CA GLN A 22 11.94 -7.54 12.69
C GLN A 22 10.90 -6.57 12.11
N GLY A 23 9.62 -6.87 11.91
CA GLY A 23 8.90 -8.11 12.11
C GLY A 23 7.61 -8.06 11.31
N SER A 24 7.49 -8.94 10.31
CA SER A 24 6.20 -9.37 9.80
C SER A 24 6.01 -10.79 10.33
N SER A 25 5.12 -10.98 11.31
CA SER A 25 4.71 -12.32 11.73
C SER A 25 4.26 -13.11 10.51
N SER A 26 4.73 -14.35 10.37
CA SER A 26 4.32 -15.19 9.25
C SER A 26 2.81 -15.50 9.36
N PRO A 27 2.10 -15.72 8.24
CA PRO A 27 0.69 -16.11 8.28
C PRO A 27 0.45 -17.36 9.15
N ALA A 28 1.41 -18.30 9.17
CA ALA A 28 1.33 -19.48 10.02
C ALA A 28 1.35 -19.15 11.52
N HIS A 29 2.18 -18.19 11.93
CA HIS A 29 2.25 -17.76 13.33
C HIS A 29 0.98 -17.03 13.77
N VAL A 30 0.40 -16.20 12.90
CA VAL A 30 -0.89 -15.55 13.17
C VAL A 30 -1.98 -16.59 13.43
N MET A 31 -2.07 -17.60 12.56
CA MET A 31 -3.07 -18.67 12.73
C MET A 31 -2.85 -19.49 14.01
N GLU A 32 -1.60 -19.77 14.37
CA GLU A 32 -1.29 -20.45 15.64
C GLU A 32 -1.80 -19.68 16.87
N ILE A 33 -1.63 -18.35 16.89
CA ILE A 33 -2.17 -17.51 17.96
C ILE A 33 -3.69 -17.53 17.94
N PHE A 34 -4.29 -17.37 16.76
CA PHE A 34 -5.74 -17.34 16.58
C PHE A 34 -6.41 -18.62 17.08
N ASP A 35 -5.86 -19.79 16.76
CA ASP A 35 -6.40 -21.09 17.15
C ASP A 35 -6.39 -21.33 18.67
N GLN A 36 -5.53 -20.61 19.41
CA GLN A 36 -5.45 -20.66 20.87
C GLN A 36 -6.45 -19.73 21.57
N LEU A 37 -7.10 -18.82 20.84
CA LEU A 37 -8.06 -17.88 21.41
C LEU A 37 -9.39 -18.59 21.76
N PRO A 38 -10.13 -18.08 22.76
CA PRO A 38 -11.51 -18.52 23.01
C PRO A 38 -12.39 -18.42 21.76
N PRO A 39 -13.33 -19.37 21.52
CA PRO A 39 -14.14 -19.38 20.29
C PRO A 39 -14.98 -18.12 20.06
N ASP A 40 -15.44 -17.48 21.13
CA ASP A 40 -16.15 -16.20 21.08
C ASP A 40 -15.25 -15.08 20.57
N LEU A 41 -14.00 -15.02 21.02
CA LEU A 41 -13.02 -14.04 20.55
C LEU A 41 -12.59 -14.32 19.11
N GLN A 42 -12.43 -15.59 18.72
CA GLN A 42 -12.17 -15.96 17.32
C GLN A 42 -13.25 -15.42 16.39
N LYS A 43 -14.53 -15.61 16.77
CA LYS A 43 -15.68 -15.10 16.02
C LYS A 43 -15.68 -13.57 15.97
N GLU A 44 -15.42 -12.89 17.08
CA GLU A 44 -15.38 -11.43 17.13
C GLU A 44 -14.35 -10.85 16.17
N ILE A 45 -13.15 -11.42 16.12
CA ILE A 45 -12.06 -10.98 15.23
C ILE A 45 -12.44 -11.19 13.76
N ILE A 46 -13.01 -12.35 13.42
CA ILE A 46 -13.48 -12.62 12.04
C ILE A 46 -14.57 -11.62 11.66
N ASP A 47 -15.58 -11.43 12.51
CA ASP A 47 -16.69 -10.52 12.24
C ASP A 47 -16.19 -9.06 12.14
N GLU A 48 -15.17 -8.66 12.92
CA GLU A 48 -14.55 -7.33 12.83
C GLU A 48 -13.79 -7.14 11.52
N ALA A 49 -13.00 -8.14 11.09
CA ALA A 49 -12.29 -8.09 9.82
C ALA A 49 -13.25 -7.99 8.62
N ILE A 50 -14.39 -8.69 8.67
CA ILE A 50 -15.45 -8.59 7.66
C ILE A 50 -16.05 -7.18 7.66
N ARG A 51 -16.37 -6.61 8.83
CA ARG A 51 -16.87 -5.22 8.90
C ARG A 51 -15.88 -4.21 8.34
N VAL A 52 -14.59 -4.37 8.62
CA VAL A 52 -13.54 -3.50 8.09
C VAL A 52 -13.42 -3.60 6.57
N TYR A 53 -13.57 -4.81 6.01
CA TYR A 53 -13.67 -5.02 4.56
C TYR A 53 -14.88 -4.30 3.96
N ASP A 54 -16.06 -4.46 4.55
CA ASP A 54 -17.29 -3.83 4.09
C ASP A 54 -17.23 -2.29 4.18
N ASP A 55 -16.68 -1.77 5.28
CA ASP A 55 -16.44 -0.34 5.49
C ASP A 55 -15.45 0.25 4.48
N CYS A 56 -14.46 -0.55 4.06
CA CYS A 56 -13.54 -0.17 2.99
C CYS A 56 -14.29 -0.05 1.66
N LEU A 57 -15.10 -1.05 1.30
CA LEU A 57 -15.88 -1.05 0.07
C LEU A 57 -16.89 0.11 -0.01
N ALA A 58 -17.56 0.42 1.11
CA ALA A 58 -18.59 1.45 1.18
C ALA A 58 -18.06 2.89 0.99
N LYS A 59 -16.73 3.08 1.02
CA LYS A 59 -16.08 4.39 0.85
C LYS A 59 -15.48 4.48 -0.56
N ASP A 60 -16.24 5.03 -1.51
CA ASP A 60 -15.87 5.11 -2.93
C ASP A 60 -14.42 5.52 -3.20
N THR A 61 -13.98 6.67 -2.67
CA THR A 61 -12.60 7.14 -2.86
C THR A 61 -11.59 6.22 -2.18
N TYR A 62 -11.93 5.62 -1.04
CA TYR A 62 -11.00 4.75 -0.34
C TYR A 62 -10.81 3.42 -1.07
N SER A 63 -11.89 2.79 -1.55
CA SER A 63 -11.89 1.51 -2.27
C SER A 63 -11.28 1.58 -3.67
N GLN A 64 -11.28 2.76 -4.30
CA GLN A 64 -10.55 3.00 -5.55
C GLN A 64 -9.03 3.03 -5.34
N PHE A 65 -8.57 3.52 -4.19
CA PHE A 65 -7.15 3.74 -3.89
C PHE A 65 -6.51 2.64 -3.03
N HIS A 66 -7.33 1.81 -2.37
CA HIS A 66 -6.88 0.71 -1.53
C HIS A 66 -7.54 -0.62 -1.91
N ASP A 67 -6.80 -1.71 -1.81
CA ASP A 67 -7.32 -3.06 -2.00
C ASP A 67 -8.03 -3.48 -0.71
N CYS A 68 -9.37 -3.43 -0.72
CA CYS A 68 -10.15 -3.78 0.46
C CYS A 68 -9.95 -5.22 0.92
N ARG A 69 -9.63 -6.17 0.03
CA ARG A 69 -9.32 -7.56 0.43
C ARG A 69 -8.01 -7.60 1.21
N CYS A 70 -7.01 -6.85 0.75
CA CYS A 70 -5.76 -6.66 1.50
C CYS A 70 -6.05 -6.02 2.87
N ILE A 71 -6.85 -4.94 2.92
CA ILE A 71 -7.20 -4.25 4.17
C ILE A 71 -7.83 -5.23 5.18
N GLY A 72 -8.86 -5.99 4.77
CA GLY A 72 -9.54 -6.94 5.66
C GLY A 72 -8.62 -8.06 6.16
N ALA A 73 -7.80 -8.63 5.27
CA ALA A 73 -6.85 -9.69 5.64
C ALA A 73 -5.76 -9.17 6.60
N LYS A 74 -5.16 -8.02 6.30
CA LYS A 74 -4.16 -7.39 7.17
C LYS A 74 -4.75 -6.93 8.49
N PHE A 75 -6.02 -6.52 8.50
CA PHE A 75 -6.72 -6.16 9.72
C PHE A 75 -6.90 -7.36 10.64
N PHE A 76 -7.31 -8.50 10.08
CA PHE A 76 -7.36 -9.77 10.82
C PHE A 76 -6.01 -10.07 11.49
N ASP A 77 -4.93 -10.07 10.71
CA ASP A 77 -3.58 -10.34 11.22
C ASP A 77 -3.21 -9.37 12.35
N ALA A 78 -3.40 -8.07 12.12
CA ALA A 78 -3.07 -7.04 13.09
C ALA A 78 -3.90 -7.17 14.38
N ARG A 79 -5.19 -7.52 14.28
CA ARG A 79 -6.07 -7.71 15.43
C ARG A 79 -5.65 -8.93 16.25
N VAL A 80 -5.28 -10.03 15.62
CA VAL A 80 -4.78 -11.24 16.32
C VAL A 80 -3.51 -10.92 17.11
N LEU A 81 -2.59 -10.17 16.52
CA LEU A 81 -1.29 -9.85 17.13
C LEU A 81 -1.39 -8.80 18.25
N ASN A 82 -2.28 -7.82 18.12
CA ASN A 82 -2.38 -6.70 19.05
C ASN A 82 -3.49 -6.87 20.09
N GLY A 83 -4.40 -7.83 19.92
CA GLY A 83 -5.55 -8.04 20.77
C GLY A 83 -6.60 -6.92 20.66
N PRO A 84 -7.63 -6.92 21.52
CA PRO A 84 -8.80 -6.06 21.38
C PRO A 84 -8.62 -4.62 21.89
N THR A 85 -7.50 -4.31 22.55
CA THR A 85 -7.29 -3.01 23.22
C THR A 85 -6.94 -1.88 22.25
N ILE A 86 -6.33 -2.19 21.11
CA ILE A 86 -6.03 -1.21 20.06
C ILE A 86 -7.31 -0.87 19.30
N SER A 87 -7.55 0.41 19.03
CA SER A 87 -8.74 0.83 18.29
C SER A 87 -8.70 0.34 16.85
N GLN A 88 -9.88 0.00 16.30
CA GLN A 88 -10.02 -0.38 14.89
C GLN A 88 -9.42 0.70 13.95
N ALA A 89 -9.65 1.98 14.26
CA ALA A 89 -9.17 3.10 13.47
C ALA A 89 -7.63 3.17 13.39
N ASN A 90 -6.93 2.88 14.50
CA ASN A 90 -5.46 2.88 14.52
C ASN A 90 -4.91 1.72 13.68
N LEU A 91 -5.47 0.51 13.83
CA LEU A 91 -5.04 -0.63 13.01
C LEU A 91 -5.26 -0.34 11.51
N VAL A 92 -6.44 0.15 11.12
CA VAL A 92 -6.73 0.49 9.71
C VAL A 92 -5.79 1.58 9.18
N PHE A 93 -5.44 2.58 10.01
CA PHE A 93 -4.49 3.61 9.62
C PHE A 93 -3.10 3.04 9.32
N ASP A 94 -2.60 2.15 10.18
CA ASP A 94 -1.29 1.52 10.02
C ASP A 94 -1.26 0.60 8.79
N ILE A 95 -2.34 -0.14 8.55
CA ILE A 95 -2.47 -1.09 7.44
C ILE A 95 -2.65 -0.38 6.10
N GLY A 96 -3.32 0.78 6.06
CA GLY A 96 -3.69 1.47 4.82
C GLY A 96 -2.49 1.66 3.88
N GLY A 97 -1.31 1.92 4.43
CA GLY A 97 -0.11 2.11 3.63
C GLY A 97 0.39 0.86 2.87
N GLU A 98 0.07 -0.33 3.35
CA GLU A 98 0.51 -1.60 2.76
C GLU A 98 -0.43 -2.11 1.65
N CYS A 99 -1.67 -1.59 1.61
CA CYS A 99 -2.75 -2.12 0.79
C CYS A 99 -3.16 -1.17 -0.34
N VAL A 100 -2.20 -0.52 -0.98
CA VAL A 100 -2.46 0.40 -2.10
C VAL A 100 -2.93 -0.34 -3.34
N ASN A 101 -4.05 0.07 -3.93
CA ASN A 101 -4.58 -0.48 -5.18
C ASN A 101 -3.98 0.23 -6.41
N GLN A 102 -2.68 0.05 -6.66
CA GLN A 102 -2.02 0.73 -7.79
C GLN A 102 -2.70 0.49 -9.15
N PRO A 103 -3.15 -0.74 -9.51
CA PRO A 103 -3.87 -0.96 -10.76
C PRO A 103 -5.19 -0.20 -10.82
N GLY A 104 -5.95 -0.17 -9.73
CA GLY A 104 -7.20 0.59 -9.64
C GLY A 104 -6.98 2.10 -9.80
N ILE A 105 -5.95 2.64 -9.14
CA ILE A 105 -5.58 4.05 -9.28
C ILE A 105 -5.20 4.38 -10.72
N ALA A 106 -4.34 3.56 -11.34
CA ALA A 106 -3.92 3.77 -12.72
C ALA A 106 -5.12 3.72 -13.68
N GLY A 107 -6.00 2.72 -13.53
CA GLY A 107 -7.20 2.59 -14.36
C GLY A 107 -8.16 3.78 -14.23
N LEU A 108 -8.43 4.22 -13.00
CA LEU A 108 -9.26 5.41 -12.75
C LEU A 108 -8.64 6.67 -13.33
N SER A 109 -7.38 6.95 -13.00
CA SER A 109 -6.66 8.14 -13.47
C SER A 109 -6.56 8.16 -15.00
N TYR A 110 -6.39 7.01 -15.64
CA TYR A 110 -6.40 6.93 -17.09
C TYR A 110 -7.73 7.42 -17.69
N GLN A 111 -8.85 6.91 -17.19
CA GLN A 111 -10.19 7.33 -17.65
C GLN A 111 -10.45 8.81 -17.36
N GLU A 112 -10.11 9.29 -16.16
CA GLU A 112 -10.24 10.72 -15.83
C GLU A 112 -9.41 11.61 -16.76
N CYS A 113 -8.22 11.16 -17.18
CA CYS A 113 -7.42 11.90 -18.14
C CYS A 113 -8.06 11.96 -19.52
N LEU A 114 -8.59 10.84 -20.02
CA LEU A 114 -9.30 10.83 -21.30
C LEU A 114 -10.47 11.80 -21.28
N ASP A 115 -11.25 11.82 -20.19
CA ASP A 115 -12.38 12.75 -20.02
C ASP A 115 -11.91 14.21 -19.96
N MET A 116 -10.83 14.50 -19.22
CA MET A 116 -10.26 15.85 -19.12
C MET A 116 -9.73 16.38 -20.46
N LEU A 117 -9.15 15.51 -21.29
CA LEU A 117 -8.47 15.88 -22.54
C LEU A 117 -9.30 15.58 -23.78
N LEU A 118 -10.57 15.21 -23.64
CA LEU A 118 -11.44 14.74 -24.72
C LEU A 118 -11.51 15.70 -25.93
N LEU A 119 -11.42 17.00 -25.68
CA LEU A 119 -11.51 18.05 -26.72
C LEU A 119 -10.14 18.57 -27.17
N GLU A 120 -9.04 18.04 -26.64
CA GLU A 120 -7.72 18.47 -27.05
C GLU A 120 -7.37 17.88 -28.43
N PRO A 121 -6.80 18.70 -29.33
CA PRO A 121 -6.31 18.19 -30.60
C PRO A 121 -5.04 17.36 -30.39
N GLY A 122 -4.93 16.22 -31.07
CA GLY A 122 -3.73 15.38 -31.07
C GLY A 122 -3.94 14.02 -30.43
N ASP A 123 -2.84 13.27 -30.28
CA ASP A 123 -2.84 11.97 -29.61
C ASP A 123 -2.64 12.17 -28.11
N ILE A 124 -3.70 11.95 -27.34
CA ILE A 124 -3.70 12.09 -25.87
C ILE A 124 -3.25 10.81 -25.15
N GLU A 125 -3.13 9.68 -25.87
CA GLU A 125 -2.79 8.38 -25.29
C GLU A 125 -1.46 8.40 -24.50
N PRO A 126 -0.35 9.00 -25.01
CA PRO A 126 0.91 9.02 -24.29
C PRO A 126 0.83 9.84 -22.99
N VAL A 127 0.10 10.97 -23.02
CA VAL A 127 -0.13 11.82 -21.85
C VAL A 127 -0.93 11.06 -20.79
N CYS A 128 -2.03 10.43 -21.18
CA CYS A 128 -2.90 9.72 -20.23
C CYS A 128 -2.27 8.44 -19.68
N THR A 129 -1.49 7.73 -20.48
CA THR A 129 -0.69 6.60 -20.00
C THR A 129 0.36 7.03 -18.98
N CYS A 130 1.08 8.12 -19.25
CA CYS A 130 2.03 8.68 -18.28
C CYS A 130 1.31 9.12 -16.99
N TYR A 131 0.21 9.86 -17.12
CA TYR A 131 -0.55 10.41 -15.99
C TYR A 131 -1.04 9.30 -15.05
N ALA A 132 -1.66 8.26 -15.60
CA ALA A 132 -2.16 7.12 -14.85
C ALA A 132 -1.06 6.41 -14.04
N ASN A 133 0.08 6.16 -14.68
CA ASN A 133 1.21 5.48 -14.04
C ASN A 133 1.87 6.36 -12.97
N ASP A 134 2.07 7.64 -13.24
CA ASP A 134 2.64 8.56 -12.25
C ASP A 134 1.71 8.71 -11.05
N MET A 135 0.39 8.83 -11.26
CA MET A 135 -0.60 8.88 -10.19
C MET A 135 -0.52 7.68 -9.25
N ALA A 136 -0.54 6.46 -9.82
CA ALA A 136 -0.46 5.23 -9.04
C ALA A 136 0.86 5.11 -8.25
N GLN A 137 1.98 5.52 -8.85
CA GLN A 137 3.28 5.51 -8.17
C GLN A 137 3.39 6.59 -7.10
N SER A 138 2.95 7.81 -7.41
CA SER A 138 2.99 8.98 -6.54
C SER A 138 2.13 8.78 -5.30
N TYR A 139 0.94 8.19 -5.47
CA TYR A 139 0.10 7.81 -4.34
C TYR A 139 0.73 6.72 -3.49
N ALA A 140 1.24 5.65 -4.11
CA ALA A 140 1.86 4.53 -3.38
C ALA A 140 3.07 4.94 -2.52
N ARG A 141 3.79 6.01 -2.88
CA ARG A 141 4.88 6.55 -2.05
C ARG A 141 4.39 7.21 -0.75
N LYS A 142 3.16 7.73 -0.73
CA LYS A 142 2.59 8.39 0.45
C LYS A 142 1.07 8.22 0.50
N PRO A 143 0.57 6.99 0.70
CA PRO A 143 -0.83 6.65 0.56
C PRO A 143 -1.67 7.36 1.62
N ARG A 144 -2.45 8.35 1.18
CA ARG A 144 -3.41 9.07 2.02
C ARG A 144 -4.65 9.32 1.19
N ALA A 145 -5.75 8.66 1.53
CA ALA A 145 -7.05 8.84 0.91
C ALA A 145 -7.74 10.14 1.38
N ASP A 146 -7.01 11.25 1.27
CA ASP A 146 -7.51 12.61 1.49
C ASP A 146 -7.64 13.30 0.14
N TYR A 147 -8.78 13.96 -0.06
CA TYR A 147 -9.12 14.62 -1.31
C TYR A 147 -8.11 15.68 -1.74
N ARG A 148 -7.57 16.48 -0.80
CA ARG A 148 -6.59 17.52 -1.13
C ARG A 148 -5.28 16.90 -1.58
N HIS A 149 -4.86 15.82 -0.91
CA HIS A 149 -3.67 15.09 -1.32
C HIS A 149 -3.82 14.49 -2.72
N ILE A 150 -4.93 13.79 -2.99
CA ILE A 150 -5.20 13.16 -4.29
C ILE A 150 -5.23 14.21 -5.39
N ARG A 151 -5.91 15.35 -5.17
CA ARG A 151 -5.95 16.45 -6.15
C ARG A 151 -4.58 17.06 -6.44
N GLN A 152 -3.75 17.19 -5.42
CA GLN A 152 -2.39 17.68 -5.60
C GLN A 152 -1.58 16.73 -6.47
N LEU A 153 -1.63 15.43 -6.17
CA LEU A 153 -0.95 14.41 -6.98
C LEU A 153 -1.45 14.42 -8.43
N ALA A 154 -2.76 14.58 -8.65
CA ALA A 154 -3.35 14.68 -9.98
C ALA A 154 -2.80 15.88 -10.76
N ALA A 155 -2.80 17.07 -10.15
CA ALA A 155 -2.25 18.26 -10.80
C ALA A 155 -0.76 18.09 -11.14
N ASP A 156 0.04 17.61 -10.19
CA ASP A 156 1.49 17.41 -10.37
C ASP A 156 1.79 16.38 -11.47
N SER A 157 1.06 15.26 -11.47
CA SER A 157 1.21 14.19 -12.47
C SER A 157 0.86 14.68 -13.88
N LEU A 158 -0.24 15.43 -14.02
CA LEU A 158 -0.68 15.93 -15.33
C LEU A 158 0.30 16.97 -15.89
N ILE A 159 0.79 17.89 -15.06
CA ILE A 159 1.79 18.89 -15.45
C ILE A 159 3.08 18.20 -15.90
N LYS A 160 3.55 17.20 -15.14
CA LYS A 160 4.74 16.42 -15.48
C LYS A 160 4.57 15.74 -16.84
N CYS A 161 3.50 14.97 -17.00
CA CYS A 161 3.31 14.14 -18.19
C CYS A 161 3.06 14.93 -19.46
N ARG A 162 2.38 16.07 -19.40
CA ARG A 162 2.26 16.98 -20.57
C ARG A 162 3.59 17.57 -21.03
N ARG A 163 4.58 17.70 -20.14
CA ARG A 163 5.91 18.19 -20.51
C ARG A 163 6.79 17.11 -21.11
N GLU A 164 6.55 15.85 -20.75
CA GLU A 164 7.35 14.69 -21.15
C GLU A 164 6.79 13.99 -22.41
N SER A 165 5.49 14.13 -22.67
CA SER A 165 4.84 13.59 -23.87
C SER A 165 4.83 14.62 -25.01
N PRO A 166 5.47 14.33 -26.16
CA PRO A 166 5.56 15.25 -27.30
C PRO A 166 4.25 15.39 -28.10
#